data_AF-A0A8H4XSM7-F1
#
_entry.id   AF-A0A8H4XSM7-F1
#
_cell.length_a   1.000
_cell.length_b   1.000
_cell.length_c   1.000
_cell.angle_alpha   90.00
_cell.angle_beta   90.00
_cell.angle_gamma   90.00
#
_symmetry.space_group_name_H-M   'P 1'
#
loop_
_entity.id
_entity.type
_entity.pdbx_description
1 polymer ?
#
loop_
_entity_poly.entity_id
_entity_poly.type
_entity_poly.pdbx_seq_one_letter_code
_entity_poly.pdbx_strand_id
1 'polypeptide(L)'
;MATIPVIVKHQGKRYDVELDPSSNGETFKFQLYSLTGVEPERQKILVKGGQLKDETELSTLKAKPGQTFMMMGTPSGADVSATLARPKEVVKFLEDMTEAEAARAEGATPAGLQNLGNTCYLNSTLQTLRAIPELQQELLRYSSTGSDGASRLGDLSTLGLGGLGASSDLTGSLRDLYKQMSETQEGFPPLMFLNVLRNTFPQFAQKAQNGHGYAQQDAE
;
A
#
# COMPACT_ATOMS: atom_id res chain seq x y z
N MET A 1 43.94 38.20 -19.69
CA MET A 1 44.26 37.50 -18.43
C MET A 1 44.55 36.06 -18.79
N ALA A 2 45.67 35.50 -18.33
CA ALA A 2 46.19 34.22 -18.83
C ALA A 2 45.48 33.06 -18.13
N THR A 3 44.51 32.45 -18.80
CA THR A 3 43.99 31.14 -18.40
C THR A 3 45.08 30.08 -18.61
N ILE A 4 45.20 29.17 -17.66
CA ILE A 4 46.21 28.11 -17.69
C ILE A 4 45.48 26.82 -18.08
N PRO A 5 45.77 26.21 -19.24
CA PRO A 5 45.13 24.95 -19.61
C PRO A 5 45.62 23.84 -18.66
N VAL A 6 44.70 23.15 -18.00
CA VAL A 6 44.98 22.06 -17.06
C VAL A 6 44.14 20.84 -17.42
N ILE A 7 44.63 19.64 -17.07
CA ILE A 7 43.97 18.38 -17.41
C ILE A 7 43.38 17.79 -16.13
N VAL A 8 42.07 17.66 -16.04
CA VAL A 8 41.41 17.00 -14.91
C VAL A 8 41.06 15.56 -15.27
N LYS A 9 41.58 14.61 -14.51
CA LYS A 9 41.27 13.18 -14.66
C LYS A 9 40.19 12.77 -13.68
N HIS A 10 39.09 12.23 -14.20
CA HIS A 10 37.99 11.68 -13.40
C HIS A 10 37.51 10.35 -14.00
N GLN A 11 37.46 9.30 -13.18
CA GLN A 11 37.01 7.94 -13.57
C GLN A 11 37.60 7.45 -14.92
N GLY A 12 38.89 7.70 -15.15
CA GLY A 12 39.59 7.31 -16.38
C GLY A 12 39.41 8.25 -17.58
N LYS A 13 38.49 9.22 -17.52
CA LYS A 13 38.31 10.27 -18.54
C LYS A 13 39.19 11.48 -18.26
N ARG A 14 39.72 12.11 -19.31
CA ARG A 14 40.54 13.33 -19.23
C ARG A 14 39.69 14.51 -19.74
N TYR A 15 39.64 15.58 -18.95
CA TYR A 15 38.94 16.81 -19.28
C TYR A 15 39.95 17.95 -19.32
N ASP A 16 40.07 18.61 -20.46
CA ASP A 16 40.91 19.80 -20.60
C ASP A 16 40.09 21.00 -20.13
N VAL A 17 40.53 21.63 -19.03
CA VAL A 17 39.84 22.73 -18.36
C VAL A 17 40.77 23.93 -18.29
N GLU A 18 40.25 25.12 -18.54
CA GLU A 18 40.99 26.36 -18.37
C GLU A 18 40.91 26.82 -16.91
N LEU A 19 42.05 26.84 -16.21
CA LEU A 19 42.15 27.33 -14.85
C LEU A 19 42.50 28.82 -14.87
N ASP A 20 41.61 29.63 -14.28
CA ASP A 20 41.84 31.06 -14.12
C ASP A 20 42.51 31.34 -12.74
N PRO A 21 43.75 31.85 -12.69
CA PRO A 21 44.44 32.12 -11.44
C PRO A 21 43.81 33.25 -10.60
N SER A 22 42.96 34.12 -11.19
CA SER A 22 42.19 35.12 -10.42
C SER A 22 40.94 34.58 -9.72
N SER A 23 40.57 33.34 -9.99
CA SER A 23 39.37 32.72 -9.44
C SER A 23 39.65 31.89 -8.18
N ASN A 24 38.59 31.61 -7.42
CA ASN A 24 38.64 30.76 -6.23
C ASN A 24 38.44 29.28 -6.55
N GLY A 25 38.84 28.39 -5.64
CA GLY A 25 38.66 26.94 -5.75
C GLY A 25 37.20 26.52 -5.96
N GLU A 26 36.24 27.27 -5.39
CA GLU A 26 34.81 27.05 -5.60
C GLU A 26 34.37 27.21 -7.07
N THR A 27 34.84 28.26 -7.74
CA THR A 27 34.52 28.54 -9.16
C THR A 27 35.01 27.41 -10.07
N PHE A 28 36.19 26.86 -9.76
CA PHE A 28 36.76 25.73 -10.47
C PHE A 28 35.97 24.43 -10.25
N LYS A 29 35.43 24.21 -9.04
CA LYS A 29 34.52 23.09 -8.78
C LYS A 29 33.20 23.21 -9.54
N PHE A 30 32.62 24.40 -9.69
CA PHE A 30 31.42 24.60 -10.49
C PHE A 30 31.65 24.35 -11.99
N GLN A 31 32.80 24.77 -12.52
CA GLN A 31 33.20 24.46 -13.89
C GLN A 31 33.33 22.94 -14.08
N LEU A 32 33.90 22.23 -13.10
CA LEU A 32 34.00 20.77 -13.12
C LEU A 32 32.66 20.07 -12.94
N TYR A 33 31.72 20.63 -12.18
CA TYR A 33 30.36 20.09 -12.08
C TYR A 33 29.68 20.06 -13.44
N SER A 34 29.83 21.13 -14.22
CA SER A 34 29.26 21.20 -15.58
C SER A 34 29.81 20.14 -16.53
N LEU A 35 31.05 19.68 -16.31
CA LEU A 35 31.72 18.68 -17.15
C LEU A 35 31.57 17.24 -16.64
N THR A 36 31.49 17.05 -15.33
CA THR A 36 31.55 15.72 -14.68
C THR A 36 30.25 15.28 -14.02
N GLY A 37 29.32 16.21 -13.74
CA GLY A 37 28.06 15.94 -13.04
C GLY A 37 28.23 15.59 -11.56
N VAL A 38 29.41 15.83 -10.98
CA VAL A 38 29.69 15.61 -9.54
C VAL A 38 29.47 16.91 -8.77
N GLU A 39 28.58 16.94 -7.79
CA GLU A 39 28.33 18.13 -6.97
C GLU A 39 29.60 18.69 -6.30
N PRO A 40 29.82 20.02 -6.27
CA PRO A 40 31.00 20.68 -5.68
C PRO A 40 31.39 20.19 -4.27
N GLU A 41 30.41 19.84 -3.43
CA GLU A 41 30.63 19.31 -2.07
C GLU A 41 31.26 17.90 -2.09
N ARG A 42 30.95 17.10 -3.11
CA ARG A 42 31.43 15.72 -3.30
C ARG A 42 32.68 15.66 -4.19
N GLN A 43 33.16 16.80 -4.69
CA GLN A 43 34.39 16.87 -5.48
C GLN A 43 35.63 16.96 -4.59
N LYS A 44 36.39 15.87 -4.53
CA LYS A 44 37.73 15.85 -3.95
C LYS A 44 38.77 15.99 -5.06
N ILE A 45 39.23 17.23 -5.29
CA ILE A 45 40.27 17.54 -6.28
C ILE A 45 41.64 17.50 -5.59
N LEU A 46 42.48 16.58 -6.04
CA LEU A 46 43.87 16.45 -5.62
C LEU A 46 44.78 17.26 -6.55
N VAL A 47 45.44 18.25 -5.97
CA VAL A 47 46.47 19.07 -6.61
C VAL A 47 47.85 18.68 -6.08
N LYS A 48 48.93 18.99 -6.81
CA LYS A 48 50.31 18.66 -6.42
C LYS A 48 50.73 19.58 -5.25
N GLY A 49 50.29 19.23 -4.03
CA GLY A 49 50.45 20.04 -2.82
C GLY A 49 49.32 19.90 -1.80
N GLY A 50 48.21 19.22 -2.13
CA GLY A 50 47.12 19.00 -1.19
C GLY A 50 45.76 18.80 -1.85
N GLN A 51 44.70 18.85 -1.04
CA GLN A 51 43.33 18.91 -1.53
C GLN A 51 42.94 20.37 -1.80
N LEU A 52 42.32 20.65 -2.94
CA LEU A 52 41.74 21.96 -3.22
C LEU A 52 40.54 22.21 -2.29
N LYS A 53 40.62 23.27 -1.49
CA LYS A 53 39.49 23.77 -0.68
C LYS A 53 38.82 24.96 -1.37
N ASP A 54 37.58 25.23 -1.02
CA ASP A 54 36.76 26.28 -1.65
C ASP A 54 37.39 27.67 -1.52
N GLU A 55 37.97 27.95 -0.35
CA GLU A 55 38.66 29.20 0.00
C GLU A 55 40.09 29.32 -0.58
N THR A 56 40.57 28.34 -1.36
CA THR A 56 41.94 28.38 -1.89
C THR A 56 41.99 29.20 -3.18
N GLU A 57 42.69 30.32 -3.15
CA GLU A 57 42.99 31.11 -4.35
C GLU A 57 43.86 30.30 -5.32
N LEU A 58 43.42 30.18 -6.57
CA LEU A 58 44.08 29.39 -7.60
C LEU A 58 45.48 29.93 -7.97
N SER A 59 45.76 31.20 -7.65
CA SER A 59 47.09 31.83 -7.74
C SER A 59 48.16 31.15 -6.89
N THR A 60 47.78 30.58 -5.74
CA THR A 60 48.73 29.90 -4.83
C THR A 60 49.21 28.54 -5.35
N LEU A 61 48.46 27.95 -6.28
CA LEU A 61 48.72 26.60 -6.80
C LEU A 61 49.88 26.55 -7.80
N LYS A 62 50.34 27.71 -8.31
CA LYS A 62 51.42 27.84 -9.32
C LYS A 62 51.31 26.77 -10.41
N ALA A 63 50.08 26.53 -10.89
CA ALA A 63 49.80 25.45 -11.83
C ALA A 63 50.53 25.71 -13.15
N LYS A 64 51.18 24.68 -13.71
CA LYS A 64 51.81 24.78 -15.04
C LYS A 64 50.79 24.39 -16.12
N PRO A 65 50.89 24.97 -17.34
CA PRO A 65 50.12 24.51 -18.49
C PRO A 65 50.30 23.00 -18.71
N GLY A 66 49.20 22.27 -18.85
CA GLY A 66 49.17 20.81 -19.00
C GLY A 66 49.25 20.01 -17.69
N GLN A 67 49.19 20.66 -16.53
CA GLN A 67 49.22 19.95 -15.25
C GLN A 67 48.00 19.05 -15.08
N THR A 68 48.24 17.81 -14.66
CA THR A 68 47.16 16.86 -14.40
C THR A 68 46.67 16.97 -12.95
N PHE A 69 45.40 17.25 -12.76
CA PHE A 69 44.69 17.14 -11.48
C PHE A 69 43.85 15.87 -11.44
N MET A 70 43.75 15.25 -10.27
CA MET A 70 42.94 14.04 -10.10
C MET A 70 41.69 14.40 -9.31
N MET A 71 40.53 14.20 -9.91
CA MET A 71 39.25 14.54 -9.31
C MET A 71 38.51 13.26 -8.94
N MET A 72 38.26 13.09 -7.65
CA MET A 72 37.49 11.98 -7.09
C MET A 72 36.14 12.49 -6.62
N GLY A 73 35.10 11.74 -6.97
CA GLY A 73 33.72 11.99 -6.57
C GLY A 73 32.81 11.01 -7.28
N THR A 74 31.62 10.79 -6.74
CA THR A 74 30.58 10.04 -7.44
C THR A 74 29.63 11.06 -8.07
N PRO A 75 29.35 10.97 -9.39
CA PRO A 75 28.37 11.85 -10.01
C PRO A 75 27.03 11.65 -9.32
N SER A 76 26.33 12.74 -9.03
CA SER A 76 25.00 12.67 -8.38
C SER A 76 23.97 11.93 -9.24
N GLY A 77 24.27 11.71 -10.53
CA GLY A 77 23.50 10.84 -11.43
C GLY A 77 23.75 9.33 -11.27
N ALA A 78 24.85 8.89 -10.65
CA ALA A 78 25.10 7.46 -10.39
C ALA A 78 24.23 6.95 -9.23
N ASP A 79 23.89 7.81 -8.28
CA ASP A 79 22.94 7.51 -7.20
C ASP A 79 21.49 7.47 -7.67
N VAL A 80 21.17 7.95 -8.87
CA VAL A 80 19.83 7.79 -9.48
C VAL A 80 19.60 6.34 -9.92
N SER A 81 20.67 5.59 -10.23
CA SER A 81 20.56 4.14 -10.48
C SER A 81 20.39 3.32 -9.19
N ALA A 82 20.79 3.88 -8.04
CA ALA A 82 20.61 3.25 -6.73
C ALA A 82 19.31 3.68 -6.02
N THR A 83 18.73 4.83 -6.37
CA THR A 83 17.43 5.31 -5.85
C THR A 83 16.23 4.92 -6.70
N LEU A 84 16.42 4.61 -8.00
CA LEU A 84 15.46 3.81 -8.76
C LEU A 84 15.69 2.33 -8.47
N ALA A 85 15.53 1.94 -7.20
CA ALA A 85 15.25 0.56 -6.91
C ALA A 85 13.98 0.20 -7.71
N ARG A 86 14.11 -0.73 -8.67
CA ARG A 86 12.96 -1.40 -9.29
C ARG A 86 11.96 -1.67 -8.16
N PRO A 87 10.68 -1.27 -8.29
CA PRO A 87 9.68 -1.56 -7.26
C PRO A 87 9.85 -3.01 -6.82
N LYS A 88 10.20 -3.22 -5.54
CA LYS A 88 10.37 -4.56 -4.97
C LYS A 88 9.05 -5.31 -4.93
N GLU A 89 7.95 -4.58 -5.08
CA GLU A 89 6.66 -5.15 -5.37
C GLU A 89 6.65 -5.52 -6.85
N VAL A 90 6.87 -6.81 -7.10
CA VAL A 90 6.52 -7.47 -8.34
C VAL A 90 5.13 -6.98 -8.73
N VAL A 91 4.98 -6.45 -9.94
CA VAL A 91 3.67 -6.07 -10.49
C VAL A 91 2.79 -7.31 -10.42
N LYS A 92 1.97 -7.41 -9.38
CA LYS A 92 1.09 -8.55 -9.13
C LYS A 92 -0.17 -8.26 -9.92
N PHE A 93 -0.37 -9.00 -10.99
CA PHE A 93 -1.58 -8.88 -11.78
C PHE A 93 -2.77 -9.36 -10.94
N LEU A 94 -3.92 -8.69 -11.09
CA LEU A 94 -5.18 -9.06 -10.42
C LEU A 94 -5.55 -10.54 -10.61
N GLU A 95 -5.04 -11.18 -11.67
CA GLU A 95 -5.27 -12.58 -12.04
C GLU A 95 -4.43 -13.59 -11.22
N ASP A 96 -3.37 -13.14 -10.53
CA ASP A 96 -2.49 -13.97 -9.68
C ASP A 96 -2.75 -13.77 -8.16
N MET A 97 -3.77 -12.98 -7.80
CA MET A 97 -4.18 -12.77 -6.41
C MET A 97 -5.19 -13.84 -5.99
N THR A 98 -5.09 -14.31 -4.74
CA THR A 98 -6.20 -15.09 -4.16
C THR A 98 -7.44 -14.20 -4.05
N GLU A 99 -8.64 -14.76 -4.17
CA GLU A 99 -9.89 -13.98 -4.16
C GLU A 99 -10.01 -13.06 -2.92
N ALA A 100 -9.51 -13.53 -1.77
CA ALA A 100 -9.45 -12.78 -0.52
C ALA A 100 -8.43 -11.63 -0.53
N GLU A 101 -7.29 -11.78 -1.23
CA GLU A 101 -6.35 -10.67 -1.42
C GLU A 101 -6.90 -9.65 -2.42
N ALA A 102 -7.56 -10.12 -3.48
CA ALA A 102 -8.18 -9.26 -4.47
C ALA A 102 -9.35 -8.47 -3.86
N ALA A 103 -10.15 -9.07 -2.98
CA ALA A 103 -11.26 -8.41 -2.28
C ALA A 103 -10.80 -7.29 -1.32
N ARG A 104 -9.55 -7.36 -0.85
CA ARG A 104 -8.96 -6.38 0.09
C ARG A 104 -8.06 -5.35 -0.62
N ALA A 105 -7.88 -5.47 -1.93
CA ALA A 105 -7.10 -4.54 -2.72
C ALA A 105 -7.78 -3.17 -2.84
N GLU A 106 -6.99 -2.10 -2.84
CA GLU A 106 -7.48 -0.73 -2.94
C GLU A 106 -8.12 -0.51 -4.33
N GLY A 107 -9.45 -0.42 -4.37
CA GLY A 107 -10.23 -0.33 -5.62
C GLY A 107 -11.00 -1.59 -6.01
N ALA A 108 -10.98 -2.65 -5.19
CA ALA A 108 -11.80 -3.85 -5.41
C ALA A 108 -13.31 -3.52 -5.39
N THR A 109 -14.05 -4.08 -6.33
CA THR A 109 -15.52 -4.01 -6.30
C THR A 109 -16.04 -4.83 -5.12
N PRO A 110 -16.75 -4.23 -4.16
CA PRO A 110 -17.24 -4.97 -2.99
C PRO A 110 -18.26 -6.03 -3.42
N ALA A 111 -18.19 -7.21 -2.81
CA ALA A 111 -19.16 -8.28 -3.06
C ALA A 111 -20.60 -7.82 -2.80
N GLY A 112 -21.46 -8.12 -3.75
CA GLY A 112 -22.91 -7.94 -3.64
C GLY A 112 -23.57 -9.08 -2.86
N LEU A 113 -24.88 -8.97 -2.64
CA LEU A 113 -25.70 -10.02 -2.04
C LEU A 113 -26.59 -10.68 -3.10
N GLN A 114 -26.59 -12.01 -3.15
CA GLN A 114 -27.47 -12.76 -4.04
C GLN A 114 -28.93 -12.64 -3.57
N ASN A 115 -29.86 -12.41 -4.49
CA ASN A 115 -31.29 -12.42 -4.18
C ASN A 115 -31.78 -13.87 -4.08
N LEU A 116 -32.44 -14.21 -2.97
CA LEU A 116 -32.92 -15.56 -2.67
C LEU A 116 -34.45 -15.67 -2.79
N GLY A 117 -35.05 -14.79 -3.61
CA GLY A 117 -36.48 -14.70 -3.85
C GLY A 117 -37.15 -13.72 -2.90
N ASN A 118 -37.58 -12.57 -3.43
CA ASN A 118 -38.17 -11.47 -2.68
C ASN A 118 -37.31 -10.96 -1.51
N THR A 119 -35.98 -11.19 -1.49
CA THR A 119 -35.08 -10.74 -0.40
C THR A 119 -34.31 -9.47 -0.75
N CYS A 120 -34.73 -8.72 -1.76
CA CYS A 120 -34.08 -7.45 -2.14
C CYS A 120 -34.20 -6.37 -1.06
N TYR A 121 -35.28 -6.36 -0.27
CA TYR A 121 -35.44 -5.49 0.89
C TYR A 121 -34.30 -5.73 1.89
N LEU A 122 -34.08 -6.99 2.24
CA LEU A 122 -33.02 -7.41 3.15
C LEU A 122 -31.64 -7.05 2.59
N ASN A 123 -31.39 -7.36 1.32
CA ASN A 123 -30.09 -7.09 0.69
C ASN A 123 -29.77 -5.58 0.70
N SER A 124 -30.78 -4.73 0.49
CA SER A 124 -30.62 -3.28 0.52
C SER A 124 -30.28 -2.80 1.94
N THR A 125 -31.06 -3.22 2.95
CA THR A 125 -30.83 -2.85 4.36
C THR A 125 -29.45 -3.30 4.84
N LEU A 126 -29.03 -4.53 4.52
CA LEU A 126 -27.70 -5.04 4.89
C LEU A 126 -26.57 -4.23 4.22
N GLN A 127 -26.74 -3.82 2.96
CA GLN A 127 -25.74 -2.97 2.30
C GLN A 127 -25.69 -1.56 2.90
N THR A 128 -26.84 -0.99 3.29
CA THR A 128 -26.90 0.30 3.99
C THR A 128 -26.18 0.22 5.34
N LEU A 129 -26.42 -0.83 6.13
CA LEU A 129 -25.75 -1.05 7.39
C LEU A 129 -24.24 -1.29 7.22
N ARG A 130 -23.84 -2.00 6.15
CA ARG A 130 -22.42 -2.20 5.80
C ARG A 130 -21.71 -0.88 5.50
N ALA A 131 -22.39 0.15 5.03
CA ALA A 131 -21.76 1.44 4.74
C ALA A 131 -21.25 2.17 6.00
N ILE A 132 -21.67 1.75 7.20
CA ILE A 132 -21.33 2.39 8.47
C ILE A 132 -20.08 1.71 9.08
N PRO A 133 -18.89 2.34 9.04
CA PRO A 133 -17.65 1.73 9.52
C PRO A 133 -17.65 1.50 11.04
N GLU A 134 -18.30 2.37 11.81
CA GLU A 134 -18.41 2.24 13.27
C GLU A 134 -19.18 0.97 13.66
N LEU A 135 -20.26 0.68 12.92
CA LEU A 135 -21.05 -0.54 13.12
C LEU A 135 -20.21 -1.79 12.85
N GLN A 136 -19.41 -1.79 11.78
CA GLN A 136 -18.54 -2.93 11.47
C GLN A 136 -17.49 -3.17 12.56
N GLN A 137 -16.90 -2.11 13.11
CA GLN A 137 -15.90 -2.22 14.18
C GLN A 137 -16.50 -2.84 15.45
N GLU A 138 -17.70 -2.42 15.83
CA GLU A 138 -18.40 -2.99 16.99
C GLU A 138 -18.85 -4.42 16.74
N LEU A 139 -19.30 -4.76 15.53
CA LEU A 139 -19.61 -6.15 15.16
C LEU A 139 -18.38 -7.07 15.26
N LEU A 140 -17.18 -6.60 14.93
CA LEU A 140 -15.95 -7.40 15.09
C LEU A 140 -15.58 -7.63 16.55
N ARG A 141 -15.93 -6.71 17.45
CA ARG A 141 -15.74 -6.86 18.90
C ARG A 141 -16.80 -7.75 19.54
N TYR A 142 -17.96 -7.87 18.90
CA TYR A 142 -19.03 -8.74 19.37
C TYR A 142 -18.55 -10.19 19.38
N SER A 143 -18.48 -10.76 20.59
CA SER A 143 -18.37 -12.19 20.81
C SER A 143 -19.64 -12.62 21.52
N SER A 144 -20.23 -13.71 21.07
CA SER A 144 -21.35 -14.35 21.76
C SER A 144 -20.77 -14.97 23.05
N THR A 145 -20.59 -14.17 24.10
CA THR A 145 -20.42 -14.70 25.44
C THR A 145 -21.72 -15.42 25.77
N GLY A 146 -21.63 -16.73 25.91
CA GLY A 146 -22.73 -17.67 25.75
C GLY A 146 -24.02 -17.32 26.48
N SER A 147 -25.10 -17.92 26.01
CA SER A 147 -26.40 -18.01 26.68
C SER A 147 -26.27 -18.32 28.17
N ASP A 148 -26.15 -17.28 28.98
CA ASP A 148 -26.37 -17.35 30.42
C ASP A 148 -27.88 -17.48 30.64
N GLY A 149 -28.36 -18.71 30.79
CA GLY A 149 -29.73 -18.93 31.26
C GLY A 149 -30.49 -20.19 30.82
N ALA A 150 -29.93 -21.14 30.07
CA ALA A 150 -30.66 -22.39 29.79
C ALA A 150 -29.73 -23.61 29.59
N SER A 151 -29.47 -24.30 30.71
CA SER A 151 -29.48 -25.76 30.84
C SER A 151 -28.69 -26.61 29.82
N ARG A 152 -27.49 -27.06 30.23
CA ARG A 152 -26.95 -28.42 29.99
C ARG A 152 -26.88 -28.95 28.53
N LEU A 153 -27.04 -28.12 27.51
CA LEU A 153 -26.95 -28.53 26.09
C LEU A 153 -25.68 -28.05 25.37
N GLY A 154 -24.91 -27.13 25.97
CA GLY A 154 -23.67 -26.59 25.39
C GLY A 154 -22.51 -27.60 25.30
N ASP A 155 -22.63 -28.76 25.94
CA ASP A 155 -21.60 -29.82 25.87
C ASP A 155 -21.82 -30.77 24.68
N LEU A 156 -22.97 -30.69 23.98
CA LEU A 156 -23.25 -31.51 22.81
C LEU A 156 -22.71 -30.90 21.50
N SER A 157 -22.41 -29.60 21.47
CA SER A 157 -21.75 -28.94 20.34
C SER A 157 -20.30 -29.40 20.14
N THR A 158 -19.65 -29.89 21.19
CA THR A 158 -18.31 -30.52 21.12
C THR A 158 -18.35 -31.92 20.47
N LEU A 159 -19.50 -32.59 20.47
CA LEU A 159 -19.66 -33.96 19.97
C LEU A 159 -20.19 -34.05 18.54
N GLY A 160 -20.18 -32.94 17.77
CA GLY A 160 -20.53 -32.96 16.34
C GLY A 160 -22.00 -33.21 16.03
N LEU A 161 -22.89 -33.11 17.03
CA LEU A 161 -24.34 -33.28 16.89
C LEU A 161 -25.10 -31.95 17.06
N GLY A 162 -24.50 -30.83 16.63
CA GLY A 162 -24.97 -29.46 16.80
C GLY A 162 -26.09 -29.03 15.84
N GLY A 163 -27.14 -29.83 15.69
CA GLY A 163 -28.25 -29.56 14.77
C GLY A 163 -29.52 -28.93 15.41
N LEU A 164 -29.59 -28.78 16.74
CA LEU A 164 -30.87 -28.53 17.43
C LEU A 164 -30.87 -27.34 18.41
N GLY A 165 -29.82 -26.54 18.43
CA GLY A 165 -29.79 -25.27 19.18
C GLY A 165 -29.52 -24.13 18.22
N ALA A 166 -30.55 -23.63 17.54
CA ALA A 166 -30.44 -22.38 16.80
C ALA A 166 -30.14 -21.28 17.81
N SER A 167 -28.86 -20.93 17.98
CA SER A 167 -28.50 -19.69 18.62
C SER A 167 -29.19 -18.59 17.82
N SER A 168 -30.18 -17.94 18.43
CA SER A 168 -30.93 -16.79 17.92
C SER A 168 -30.06 -15.54 17.84
N ASP A 169 -28.76 -15.71 17.57
CA ASP A 169 -27.75 -14.68 17.59
C ASP A 169 -27.70 -13.99 16.23
N LEU A 170 -28.69 -13.12 16.02
CA LEU A 170 -28.80 -12.30 14.81
C LEU A 170 -27.54 -11.44 14.63
N THR A 171 -27.01 -10.88 15.71
CA THR A 171 -25.82 -10.02 15.70
C THR A 171 -24.56 -10.80 15.30
N GLY A 172 -24.37 -12.02 15.82
CA GLY A 172 -23.30 -12.91 15.43
C GLY A 172 -23.40 -13.31 13.95
N SER A 173 -24.61 -13.64 13.48
CA SER A 173 -24.83 -13.97 12.07
C SER A 173 -24.57 -12.78 11.13
N LEU A 174 -24.80 -11.54 11.57
CA LEU A 174 -24.49 -10.32 10.83
C LEU A 174 -22.97 -10.08 10.74
N ARG A 175 -22.26 -10.25 11.86
CA ARG A 175 -20.79 -10.15 11.90
C ARG A 175 -20.16 -11.14 10.91
N ASP A 176 -20.58 -12.40 10.97
CA ASP A 176 -20.00 -13.46 10.14
C ASP A 176 -20.32 -13.24 8.65
N LEU A 177 -21.53 -12.76 8.34
CA LEU A 177 -21.92 -12.35 6.99
C LEU A 177 -20.97 -11.26 6.44
N TYR A 178 -20.75 -10.17 7.18
CA TYR A 178 -19.87 -9.09 6.71
C TYR A 178 -18.41 -9.51 6.57
N LYS A 179 -17.93 -10.38 7.45
CA LYS A 179 -16.60 -10.96 7.35
C LYS A 179 -16.44 -11.77 6.06
N GLN A 180 -17.39 -12.66 5.76
CA GLN A 180 -17.37 -13.46 4.53
C GLN A 180 -17.49 -12.58 3.28
N MET A 181 -18.35 -11.56 3.31
CA MET A 181 -18.47 -10.58 2.23
C MET A 181 -17.21 -9.72 2.01
N SER A 182 -16.29 -9.66 2.96
CA SER A 182 -14.99 -8.99 2.81
C SER A 182 -13.90 -9.89 2.21
N GLU A 183 -14.16 -11.20 2.15
CA GLU A 183 -13.22 -12.21 1.69
C GLU A 183 -13.56 -12.71 0.27
N THR A 184 -14.75 -12.35 -0.25
CA THR A 184 -15.22 -12.70 -1.59
C THR A 184 -15.40 -11.48 -2.47
N GLN A 185 -15.34 -11.67 -3.79
CA GLN A 185 -15.74 -10.65 -4.77
C GLN A 185 -17.08 -11.00 -5.45
N GLU A 186 -17.46 -12.27 -5.45
CA GLU A 186 -18.70 -12.73 -6.05
C GLU A 186 -19.93 -12.46 -5.18
N GLY A 187 -21.12 -12.58 -5.78
CA GLY A 187 -22.39 -12.38 -5.09
C GLY A 187 -22.62 -13.40 -3.97
N PHE A 188 -22.64 -12.92 -2.73
CA PHE A 188 -22.73 -13.79 -1.55
C PHE A 188 -24.20 -14.08 -1.17
N PRO A 189 -24.62 -15.35 -0.99
CA PRO A 189 -25.97 -15.70 -0.55
C PRO A 189 -26.14 -15.64 0.98
N PRO A 190 -26.95 -14.72 1.55
CA PRO A 190 -27.08 -14.55 3.00
C PRO A 190 -28.01 -15.59 3.66
N LEU A 191 -27.83 -16.89 3.36
CA LEU A 191 -28.73 -17.97 3.80
C LEU A 191 -28.80 -18.10 5.33
N MET A 192 -27.65 -18.05 6.01
CA MET A 192 -27.58 -18.21 7.46
C MET A 192 -28.26 -17.04 8.17
N PHE A 193 -27.93 -15.81 7.79
CA PHE A 193 -28.57 -14.61 8.34
C PHE A 193 -30.09 -14.61 8.12
N LEU A 194 -30.54 -14.93 6.90
CA LEU A 194 -31.96 -15.00 6.53
C LEU A 194 -32.73 -16.02 7.37
N ASN A 195 -32.13 -17.19 7.64
CA ASN A 195 -32.74 -18.22 8.47
C ASN A 195 -32.85 -17.77 9.93
N VAL A 196 -31.79 -17.16 10.48
CA VAL A 196 -31.81 -16.58 11.84
C VAL A 196 -32.87 -15.48 11.93
N LEU A 197 -32.92 -14.57 10.96
CA LEU A 197 -33.92 -13.48 10.91
C LEU A 197 -35.36 -14.03 10.92
N ARG A 198 -35.65 -15.05 10.12
CA ARG A 198 -36.97 -15.67 10.05
C ARG A 198 -37.37 -16.41 11.32
N ASN A 199 -36.40 -17.03 11.99
CA ASN A 199 -36.63 -17.72 13.26
C ASN A 199 -36.85 -16.72 14.40
N THR A 200 -36.10 -15.62 14.43
CA THR A 200 -36.22 -14.56 15.44
C THR A 200 -37.48 -13.72 15.23
N PHE A 201 -37.82 -13.43 13.97
CA PHE A 201 -38.95 -12.59 13.57
C PHE A 201 -39.80 -13.31 12.51
N PRO A 202 -40.82 -14.09 12.94
CA PRO A 202 -41.65 -14.90 12.05
C PRO A 202 -42.39 -14.12 10.95
N GLN A 203 -42.52 -12.80 11.07
CA GLN A 203 -43.05 -11.93 10.01
C GLN A 203 -42.29 -12.08 8.68
N PHE A 204 -40.96 -12.26 8.72
CA PHE A 204 -40.15 -12.46 7.52
C PHE A 204 -40.27 -13.89 6.94
N ALA A 205 -40.97 -14.79 7.65
CA ALA A 205 -41.26 -16.15 7.21
C ALA A 205 -42.65 -16.29 6.53
N GLN A 206 -43.39 -15.19 6.38
CA GLN A 206 -44.66 -15.18 5.66
C GLN A 206 -44.51 -15.67 4.22
N LYS A 207 -45.46 -16.46 3.75
CA LYS A 207 -45.48 -17.00 2.37
C LYS A 207 -46.08 -16.00 1.40
N ALA A 208 -45.52 -15.94 0.20
CA ALA A 208 -46.06 -15.10 -0.86
C ALA A 208 -47.44 -15.60 -1.32
N GLN A 209 -48.33 -14.69 -1.72
CA GLN A 209 -49.69 -15.04 -2.16
C GLN A 209 -49.71 -15.94 -3.40
N ASN A 210 -48.65 -15.91 -4.21
CA ASN A 210 -48.47 -16.76 -5.38
C ASN A 210 -48.02 -18.19 -5.04
N GLY A 211 -47.86 -18.54 -3.76
CA GLY A 211 -47.44 -19.87 -3.30
C GLY A 211 -45.97 -20.20 -3.53
N HIS A 212 -45.21 -19.34 -4.19
CA HIS A 212 -43.79 -19.55 -4.51
C HIS A 212 -42.90 -18.77 -3.53
N GLY A 213 -42.43 -19.46 -2.49
CA GLY A 213 -41.42 -18.92 -1.58
C GLY A 213 -41.97 -17.97 -0.51
N TYR A 214 -41.12 -17.04 -0.08
CA TYR A 214 -41.43 -16.08 0.98
C TYR A 214 -41.95 -14.77 0.40
N ALA A 215 -42.80 -14.08 1.14
CA ALA A 215 -43.32 -12.77 0.77
C ALA A 215 -42.21 -11.71 0.82
N GLN A 216 -42.34 -10.70 -0.05
CA GLN A 216 -41.57 -9.47 0.07
C GLN A 216 -42.04 -8.73 1.33
N GLN A 217 -41.10 -8.13 2.04
CA GLN A 217 -41.34 -7.37 3.26
C GLN A 217 -40.81 -5.94 3.10
N ASP A 218 -41.19 -5.07 4.03
CA ASP A 218 -40.66 -3.72 4.10
C ASP A 218 -39.18 -3.72 4.53
N ALA A 219 -38.45 -2.72 4.07
CA ALA A 219 -37.06 -2.47 4.44
C ALA A 219 -36.92 -1.46 5.60
N GLU A 220 -38.02 -0.78 5.99
CA GLU A 220 -38.10 0.14 7.13
C GLU A 220 -37.88 -0.54 8.50
#